data_AF-A0A8K0GES7-F1
#
_entry.id   AF-A0A8K0GES7-F1
#
_cell.length_a   1.000
_cell.length_b   1.000
_cell.length_c   1.000
_cell.angle_alpha   90.00
_cell.angle_beta   90.00
_cell.angle_gamma   90.00
#
_symmetry.space_group_name_H-M   'P 1'
#
loop_
_entity.id
_entity.type
_entity.pdbx_description
1 polymer ?
#
loop_
_entity_poly.entity_id
_entity_poly.type
_entity_poly.pdbx_seq_one_letter_code
_entity_poly.pdbx_strand_id
1 'polypeptide(L)' 'WNMPNCIGAIDGKHISIQSPFKSGTRFYNYKHFYSIHLMAICDADYKFIFVDIGAQ' A
#
# COMPACT_ATOMS: atom_id res chain seq x y z
N TRP A 1 -17.70 -10.63 7.81
CA TRP A 1 -18.92 -10.42 7.02
C TRP A 1 -20.04 -9.97 7.96
N ASN A 2 -20.06 -8.69 8.36
CA ASN A 2 -21.14 -8.12 9.19
C ASN A 2 -21.08 -6.57 9.16
N MET A 3 -20.90 -6.01 7.96
CA MET A 3 -20.84 -4.56 7.77
C MET A 3 -21.91 -4.20 6.73
N PRO A 4 -23.19 -4.09 7.12
CA PRO A 4 -24.26 -3.73 6.19
C PRO A 4 -23.94 -2.37 5.55
N ASN A 5 -24.13 -2.27 4.23
CA ASN A 5 -23.80 -1.09 3.40
C ASN A 5 -22.31 -0.77 3.26
N CYS A 6 -21.40 -1.70 3.60
CA CYS A 6 -19.98 -1.54 3.28
C CYS A 6 -19.76 -1.68 1.77
N ILE A 7 -19.17 -0.66 1.16
CA ILE A 7 -18.91 -0.62 -0.29
C ILE A 7 -17.50 -1.16 -0.60
N GLY A 8 -16.60 -1.13 0.36
CA GLY A 8 -15.27 -1.71 0.25
C GLY A 8 -14.43 -1.47 1.50
N ALA A 9 -13.30 -2.17 1.58
CA ALA A 9 -12.31 -2.02 2.63
C ALA A 9 -11.04 -1.39 2.06
N ILE A 10 -10.50 -0.37 2.74
CA ILE A 10 -9.23 0.28 2.38
C ILE A 10 -8.13 -0.16 3.35
N ASP A 11 -6.96 -0.49 2.82
CA ASP A 11 -5.76 -0.79 3.61
C ASP A 11 -4.50 -0.23 2.95
N GLY A 12 -3.49 0.05 3.78
CA GLY A 12 -2.19 0.55 3.39
C GLY A 12 -1.06 -0.35 3.88
N LYS A 13 -0.10 -0.66 3.01
CA LYS A 13 1.06 -1.49 3.34
C LYS A 13 2.35 -0.90 2.79
N HIS A 14 3.39 -0.89 3.63
CA HIS A 14 4.76 -0.74 3.15
C HIS A 14 5.21 -2.02 2.47
N ILE A 15 5.44 -1.96 1.16
CA ILE A 15 6.02 -3.05 0.38
C ILE A 15 7.54 -2.86 0.37
N SER A 16 8.26 -3.85 0.86
CA SER A 16 9.73 -3.85 0.85
C SER A 16 10.26 -3.87 -0.59
N ILE A 17 11.26 -3.03 -0.86
CA ILE A 17 11.93 -2.93 -2.15
C ILE A 17 13.45 -3.01 -1.96
N GLN A 18 14.16 -3.27 -3.05
CA GLN A 18 15.59 -2.98 -3.10
C GLN A 18 15.79 -1.46 -3.20
N SER A 19 16.89 -0.96 -2.63
CA SER A 19 17.27 0.45 -2.71
C SER A 19 17.36 0.90 -4.17
N PRO A 20 16.55 1.87 -4.62
CA PRO A 20 16.64 2.36 -5.99
C PRO A 20 17.95 3.14 -6.22
N PHE A 21 18.45 3.12 -7.46
CA PHE A 21 19.72 3.77 -7.78
C PHE A 21 19.69 5.27 -7.43
N LYS A 22 20.70 5.72 -6.67
CA LYS A 22 20.84 7.12 -6.21
C LYS A 22 19.61 7.67 -5.46
N SER A 23 18.81 6.83 -4.81
CA SER A 23 17.64 7.31 -4.05
C SER A 23 17.98 7.94 -2.70
N GLY A 24 19.21 7.75 -2.21
CA GLY A 24 19.56 8.07 -0.83
C GLY A 24 18.56 7.41 0.13
N THR A 25 18.04 8.18 1.08
CA THR A 25 17.04 7.73 2.07
C THR A 25 15.58 7.93 1.63
N ARG A 26 15.31 8.34 0.38
CA ARG A 26 13.95 8.67 -0.10
C ARG A 26 12.92 7.57 0.13
N PHE A 27 13.31 6.31 0.04
CA PHE A 27 12.46 5.14 0.28
C PHE A 27 12.80 4.41 1.58
N TYR A 28 13.73 4.93 2.37
CA TYR A 28 14.17 4.29 3.61
C TYR A 28 13.23 4.65 4.76
N ASN A 29 12.57 3.65 5.32
CA ASN A 29 11.56 3.87 6.36
C ASN A 29 12.15 3.76 7.78
N TYR A 30 11.33 4.10 8.79
CA TYR A 30 11.72 4.06 10.20
C TYR A 30 11.99 2.65 10.73
N LYS A 31 11.54 1.59 10.04
CA LYS A 31 11.80 0.19 10.38
C LYS A 31 13.12 -0.31 9.77
N HIS A 32 13.96 0.60 9.29
CA HIS A 32 15.29 0.32 8.77
C HIS A 32 15.32 -0.57 7.52
N PHE A 33 14.36 -0.38 6.61
CA PHE A 33 14.39 -0.99 5.28
C PHE A 33 13.84 -0.05 4.20
N TYR A 34 14.12 -0.35 2.93
CA TYR A 34 13.58 0.40 1.79
C TYR A 34 12.18 -0.10 1.45
N SER A 35 11.20 0.81 1.33
CA SER A 35 9.82 0.47 1.01
C SER A 35 9.11 1.52 0.18
N ILE A 36 8.11 1.09 -0.59
CA ILE A 36 7.08 1.96 -1.17
C ILE A 36 5.74 1.73 -0.47
N HIS A 37 4.87 2.74 -0.46
CA HIS A 37 3.51 2.60 0.05
C HIS A 37 2.62 1.98 -1.04
N LEU A 38 1.82 0.99 -0.65
CA LEU A 38 0.71 0.46 -1.43
C LEU A 38 -0.57 0.74 -0.67
N MET A 39 -1.50 1.44 -1.31
CA MET A 39 -2.85 1.67 -0.81
C MET A 39 -3.82 0.98 -1.75
N ALA A 40 -4.75 0.18 -1.21
CA ALA A 40 -5.69 -0.56 -2.03
C ALA A 40 -7.09 -0.55 -1.40
N ILE A 41 -8.10 -0.58 -2.26
CA ILE A 41 -9.51 -0.73 -1.87
C ILE A 41 -10.02 -2.04 -2.48
N CYS A 42 -10.62 -2.89 -1.65
CA CYS A 42 -11.26 -4.14 -2.06
C CYS A 42 -12.78 -4.06 -1.88
N ASP A 43 -13.53 -4.61 -2.84
CA ASP A 43 -14.97 -4.80 -2.72
C ASP A 43 -15.35 -6.11 -1.99
N ALA A 44 -16.65 -6.36 -1.86
CA ALA A 44 -17.18 -7.56 -1.22
C ALA A 44 -16.91 -8.87 -1.99
N ASP A 45 -16.54 -8.78 -3.27
CA ASP A 45 -16.16 -9.92 -4.12
C ASP A 45 -14.65 -10.22 -4.03
N TYR A 46 -13.94 -9.59 -3.08
CA TYR A 46 -12.50 -9.70 -2.92
C TYR A 46 -11.70 -9.20 -4.13
N LYS A 47 -12.26 -8.27 -4.91
CA LYS A 47 -11.58 -7.64 -6.04
C LYS A 47 -11.01 -6.29 -5.64
N PHE A 48 -9.80 -6.00 -6.08
CA PHE A 48 -9.25 -4.66 -5.99
C PHE A 48 -10.00 -3.74 -6.96
N ILE A 49 -10.68 -2.73 -6.42
CA ILE A 49 -11.38 -1.70 -7.20
C ILE A 49 -10.56 -0.42 -7.36
N PHE A 50 -9.54 -0.25 -6.51
CA PHE A 50 -8.57 0.83 -6.59
C PHE A 50 -7.24 0.37 -6.01
N VAL A 51 -6.14 0.73 -6.67
CA VAL A 51 -4.77 0.50 -6.18
C VAL A 51 -3.94 1.72 -6.53
N ASP A 52 -3.22 2.24 -5.54
CA ASP A 52 -2.26 3.32 -5.67
C ASP A 52 -0.92 2.89 -5.08
N ILE A 53 0.16 3.14 -5.82
CA ILE A 53 1.50 2.62 -5.55
C ILE A 53 2.50 3.76 -5.61
N GLY A 54 3.25 3.93 -4.53
CA GLY A 54 4.34 4.91 -4.48
C GLY A 54 3.89 6.36 -4.33
N ALA A 55 2.62 6.62 -3.97
CA ALA A 55 2.18 7.93 -3.53
C ALA A 55 3.10 8.43 -2.41
N GLN A 56 3.65 9.62 -2.63
CA GLN A 56 4.73 10.20 -1.87
C GLN A 56 4.29 11.48 -1.16
#